data_AF-A0ABD5UFX0-F1
#
_entry.id   AF-A0ABD5UFX0-F1
#
_cell.length_a   1.000
_cell.length_b   1.000
_cell.length_c   1.000
_cell.angle_alpha   90.00
_cell.angle_beta   90.00
_cell.angle_gamma   90.00
#
_symmetry.space_group_name_H-M   'P 1'
#
loop_
_entity.id
_entity.type
_entity.pdbx_description
1 polymer ?
#
loop_
_entity_poly.entity_id
_entity_poly.type
_entity_poly.pdbx_seq_one_letter_code
_entity_poly.pdbx_strand_id
1 'polypeptide(L)'
;MAVTTYRIVSADESTIHDEPHIEGSRVTVRQPHAVVEKAGQRPDRVADRHGLDVGEVYEALAYYHRNPEEMQRVEARHTRAATEATRQSSVTPKNEVSTKSPTRRIGCSW
;
A
#
# COMPACT_ATOMS: atom_id res chain seq x y z
N MET A 1 -11.86 -4.15 31.86
CA MET A 1 -10.78 -3.68 30.97
C MET A 1 -10.76 -4.60 29.77
N ALA A 2 -11.08 -4.10 28.58
CA ALA A 2 -10.91 -4.86 27.35
C ALA A 2 -9.41 -4.90 27.05
N VAL A 3 -8.82 -6.10 27.04
CA VAL A 3 -7.48 -6.27 26.47
C VAL A 3 -7.65 -6.20 24.96
N THR A 4 -7.16 -5.12 24.34
CA THR A 4 -7.07 -5.07 22.87
C THR A 4 -6.24 -6.26 22.45
N THR A 5 -6.88 -7.25 21.82
CA THR A 5 -6.21 -8.48 21.41
C THR A 5 -5.57 -8.17 20.06
N TYR A 6 -4.30 -7.77 20.08
CA TYR A 6 -3.54 -7.44 18.87
C TYR A 6 -3.23 -8.74 18.10
N ARG A 7 -4.11 -9.14 17.17
CA ARG A 7 -3.97 -10.40 16.43
C ARG A 7 -3.54 -10.16 15.00
N ILE A 8 -2.45 -10.83 14.62
CA ILE A 8 -2.09 -11.06 13.23
C ILE A 8 -2.72 -12.38 12.82
N VAL A 9 -3.52 -12.36 11.75
CA VAL A 9 -4.06 -13.56 11.11
C VAL A 9 -3.08 -13.99 10.04
N SER A 10 -2.65 -15.24 10.11
CA SER A 10 -1.74 -15.83 9.12
C SER A 10 -2.41 -15.94 7.76
N ALA A 11 -1.61 -16.07 6.70
CA ALA A 11 -2.13 -16.25 5.35
C ALA A 11 -3.04 -17.49 5.23
N ASP A 12 -2.72 -18.58 5.91
CA ASP A 12 -3.44 -19.86 5.83
C ASP A 12 -4.82 -19.81 6.53
N GLU A 13 -4.97 -18.97 7.56
CA GLU A 13 -6.23 -18.82 8.32
C GLU A 13 -7.13 -17.69 7.77
N SER A 14 -6.65 -16.98 6.75
CA SER A 14 -7.27 -15.80 6.19
C SER A 14 -8.24 -16.13 5.05
N THR A 15 -9.40 -15.47 5.04
CA THR A 15 -10.33 -15.50 3.91
C THR A 15 -10.20 -14.27 2.99
N ILE A 16 -9.41 -13.28 3.40
CA ILE A 16 -9.36 -11.94 2.77
C ILE A 16 -8.07 -11.75 1.98
N HIS A 17 -6.95 -12.22 2.53
CA HIS A 17 -5.62 -12.08 1.96
C HIS A 17 -4.82 -13.36 2.11
N ASP A 18 -4.14 -13.76 1.04
CA ASP A 18 -3.16 -14.85 1.09
C ASP A 18 -1.81 -14.39 1.71
N GLU A 19 -1.85 -13.37 2.56
CA GLU A 19 -0.71 -12.78 3.26
C GLU A 19 -1.09 -12.50 4.72
N PRO A 20 -0.12 -12.54 5.64
CA PRO A 20 -0.36 -12.16 7.03
C PRO A 20 -0.90 -10.74 7.13
N HIS A 21 -1.97 -10.56 7.87
CA HIS A 21 -2.66 -9.28 8.01
C HIS A 21 -3.18 -9.07 9.43
N ILE A 22 -3.48 -7.81 9.75
CA ILE A 22 -4.05 -7.44 11.04
C ILE A 22 -5.52 -7.88 11.07
N GLU A 23 -5.93 -8.57 12.12
CA GLU A 23 -7.30 -9.07 12.29
C GLU A 23 -8.33 -7.94 12.09
N GLY A 24 -9.35 -8.18 11.26
CA GLY A 24 -10.38 -7.17 10.97
C GLY A 24 -9.94 -6.04 10.03
N SER A 25 -8.70 -6.06 9.54
CA SER A 25 -8.19 -5.06 8.59
C SER A 25 -7.68 -5.70 7.30
N ARG A 26 -7.66 -4.91 6.22
CA ARG A 26 -7.01 -5.29 4.94
C ARG A 26 -5.54 -4.89 4.89
N VAL A 27 -4.99 -4.40 6.00
CA VAL A 27 -3.60 -3.99 6.08
C VAL A 27 -2.73 -5.23 6.34
N THR A 28 -1.94 -5.60 5.33
CA THR A 28 -0.98 -6.70 5.44
C THR A 28 0.23 -6.28 6.26
N VAL A 29 0.90 -7.24 6.91
CA VAL A 29 2.09 -7.00 7.73
C VAL A 29 3.23 -6.32 6.95
N ARG A 30 3.33 -6.61 5.65
CA ARG A 30 4.31 -6.01 4.75
C ARG A 30 4.15 -4.49 4.60
N GLN A 31 2.92 -3.99 4.65
CA GLN A 31 2.62 -2.59 4.34
C GLN A 31 3.12 -1.63 5.43
N PRO A 32 2.86 -1.84 6.74
CA PRO A 32 3.50 -1.08 7.81
C PRO A 32 5.03 -1.09 7.73
N HIS A 33 5.64 -2.24 7.48
CA HIS A 33 7.11 -2.33 7.33
C HIS A 33 7.62 -1.47 6.16
N ALA A 34 6.98 -1.53 5.00
CA ALA A 34 7.37 -0.72 3.86
C ALA A 34 7.22 0.80 4.13
N VAL A 35 6.16 1.20 4.83
CA VAL A 35 5.89 2.62 5.07
C VAL A 35 6.75 3.18 6.22
N VAL A 36 6.88 2.44 7.31
CA VAL A 36 7.61 2.89 8.51
C VAL A 36 9.11 2.78 8.30
N GLU A 37 9.61 1.61 7.91
CA GLU A 37 11.05 1.37 7.87
C GLU A 37 11.67 1.75 6.54
N LYS A 38 11.03 1.44 5.40
CA LYS A 38 11.59 1.79 4.08
C LYS A 38 11.34 3.25 3.71
N ALA A 39 10.15 3.78 4.00
CA ALA A 39 9.80 5.17 3.68
C ALA A 39 9.96 6.16 4.86
N GLY A 40 10.35 5.68 6.04
CA GLY A 40 10.66 6.53 7.20
C GLY A 40 9.46 7.25 7.82
N GLN A 41 8.23 6.78 7.59
CA GLN A 41 7.06 7.37 8.24
C GLN A 41 6.92 6.92 9.70
N ARG A 42 6.28 7.76 10.49
CA ARG A 42 6.03 7.45 11.90
C ARG A 42 4.85 6.45 12.04
N PRO A 43 4.91 5.48 12.96
CA PRO A 43 3.85 4.48 13.15
C PRO A 43 2.47 5.05 13.46
N ASP A 44 2.40 6.16 14.21
CA ASP A 44 1.15 6.86 14.53
C ASP A 44 0.44 7.35 13.26
N ARG A 45 1.19 7.88 12.28
CA ARG A 45 0.62 8.32 11.00
C ARG A 45 0.09 7.17 10.14
N VAL A 46 0.68 5.98 10.27
CA VAL A 46 0.20 4.78 9.59
C VAL A 46 -1.09 4.29 10.24
N ALA A 47 -1.11 4.28 11.58
CA ALA A 47 -2.29 3.92 12.36
C ALA A 47 -3.48 4.82 12.02
N ASP A 48 -3.30 6.15 12.09
CA ASP A 48 -4.34 7.15 11.77
C ASP A 48 -4.90 6.97 10.36
N ARG A 49 -4.03 6.74 9.37
CA ARG A 49 -4.43 6.58 7.96
C ARG A 49 -5.31 5.35 7.74
N HIS A 50 -5.06 4.29 8.49
CA HIS A 50 -5.72 3.00 8.30
C HIS A 50 -6.80 2.71 9.35
N GLY A 51 -7.03 3.63 10.30
CA GLY A 51 -7.99 3.44 11.38
C GLY A 51 -7.59 2.31 12.33
N LEU A 52 -6.28 2.11 12.52
CA LEU A 52 -5.70 1.08 13.37
C LEU A 52 -5.25 1.67 14.71
N ASP A 53 -5.10 0.83 15.72
CA ASP A 53 -4.34 1.19 16.92
C ASP A 53 -2.84 1.18 16.62
N VAL A 54 -2.09 2.11 17.24
CA VAL A 54 -0.64 2.16 17.05
C VAL A 54 0.05 0.88 17.53
N GLY A 55 -0.52 0.18 18.52
CA GLY A 55 -0.07 -1.13 18.98
C GLY A 55 -0.19 -2.20 17.90
N GLU A 56 -1.24 -2.18 17.07
CA GLU A 56 -1.40 -3.12 15.95
C GLU A 56 -0.31 -2.92 14.89
N VAL A 57 0.09 -1.67 14.66
CA VAL A 57 1.20 -1.34 13.76
C VAL A 57 2.52 -1.88 14.30
N TYR A 58 2.78 -1.73 15.59
CA TYR A 58 3.99 -2.29 16.21
C TYR A 58 3.99 -3.81 16.24
N GLU A 59 2.85 -4.47 16.50
CA GLU A 59 2.76 -5.92 16.43
C GLU A 59 2.96 -6.43 15.01
N ALA A 60 2.45 -5.74 13.98
CA ALA A 60 2.74 -6.09 12.60
C ALA A 60 4.25 -6.00 12.30
N LEU A 61 4.91 -4.91 12.72
CA LEU A 61 6.37 -4.77 12.56
C LEU A 61 7.13 -5.87 13.30
N ALA A 62 6.70 -6.19 14.52
CA ALA A 62 7.32 -7.25 15.30
C ALA A 62 7.11 -8.64 14.66
N TYR A 63 5.91 -8.91 14.14
CA TYR A 63 5.62 -10.14 13.39
C TYR A 63 6.51 -10.26 12.16
N TYR A 64 6.70 -9.16 11.41
CA TYR A 64 7.56 -9.13 10.23
C TYR A 64 8.97 -9.62 10.56
N HIS A 65 9.56 -9.09 11.64
CA HIS A 65 10.93 -9.43 12.04
C HIS A 65 11.04 -10.79 12.73
N ARG A 66 9.98 -11.25 13.41
CA ARG A 66 9.94 -12.59 14.02
C ARG A 66 9.82 -13.71 12.97
N ASN A 67 9.26 -13.42 11.78
CA ASN A 67 8.96 -14.42 10.75
C ASN A 67 9.64 -14.10 9.39
N PRO A 68 10.98 -14.06 9.32
CA PRO A 68 11.69 -13.63 8.12
C PRO A 68 11.49 -14.55 6.92
N GLU A 69 11.32 -15.87 7.12
CA GLU A 69 11.09 -16.83 6.04
C GLU A 69 9.71 -16.67 5.39
N GLU A 70 8.69 -16.44 6.20
CA GLU A 70 7.34 -16.16 5.72
C GLU A 70 7.31 -14.84 4.95
N MET A 71 7.88 -13.78 5.50
CA MET A 71 7.93 -12.48 4.85
C MET A 71 8.75 -12.50 3.54
N GLN A 72 9.80 -13.29 3.44
CA GLN A 72 10.54 -13.50 2.18
C GLN A 72 9.66 -14.15 1.10
N ARG A 73 8.86 -15.16 1.45
CA ARG A 73 7.92 -15.79 0.51
C ARG A 73 6.87 -14.79 0.03
N VAL A 74 6.34 -13.99 0.95
CA VAL A 74 5.38 -12.92 0.65
C VAL A 74 5.99 -11.88 -0.31
N GLU A 75 7.18 -11.35 0.01
CA GLU A 75 7.87 -10.37 -0.85
C GLU A 75 8.22 -10.93 -2.23
N ALA A 76 8.64 -12.20 -2.32
CA ALA A 76 8.93 -12.86 -3.59
C ALA A 76 7.68 -12.98 -4.47
N ARG A 77 6.54 -13.36 -3.87
CA ARG A 77 5.25 -13.41 -4.56
C ARG A 77 4.83 -12.03 -5.06
N HIS A 78 4.96 -11.01 -4.23
CA HIS A 78 4.64 -9.64 -4.59
C HIS A 78 5.51 -9.11 -5.74
N THR A 79 6.81 -9.42 -5.72
CA THR A 79 7.75 -9.04 -6.78
C THR A 79 7.37 -9.69 -8.11
N ARG A 80 7.02 -10.99 -8.10
CA ARG A 80 6.56 -11.69 -9.31
C ARG A 80 5.31 -11.03 -9.89
N ALA A 81 4.30 -10.80 -9.06
CA ALA A 81 3.06 -10.14 -9.48
C ALA A 81 3.31 -8.72 -10.04
N ALA A 82 4.19 -7.93 -9.42
CA ALA A 82 4.54 -6.60 -9.89
C ALA A 82 5.27 -6.63 -11.25
N THR A 83 6.18 -7.58 -11.45
CA THR A 83 6.89 -7.73 -12.73
C THR A 83 5.96 -8.16 -13.87
N GLU A 84 4.97 -9.03 -13.58
CA GLU A 84 3.97 -9.45 -14.56
C GLU A 84 3.00 -8.33 -14.91
N ALA A 85 2.54 -7.56 -13.92
CA ALA A 85 1.69 -6.39 -14.14
C ALA A 85 2.37 -5.35 -15.02
N THR A 86 3.66 -5.09 -14.78
CA THR A 86 4.47 -4.11 -15.56
C THR A 86 4.61 -4.54 -17.04
N ARG A 87 4.69 -5.86 -17.30
CA ARG A 87 4.71 -6.41 -18.67
C ARG A 87 3.37 -6.27 -19.39
N GLN A 88 2.26 -6.33 -18.67
CA GLN A 88 0.92 -6.22 -19.26
C GLN A 88 0.46 -4.76 -19.45
N SER A 89 0.95 -3.83 -18.64
CA SER A 89 0.56 -2.42 -18.69
C SER A 89 1.39 -1.55 -19.65
N SER A 90 2.26 -2.13 -20.50
CA SER A 90 3.03 -1.39 -21.51
C SER A 90 2.18 -0.91 -22.71
N VAL A 91 0.91 -0.59 -22.47
CA VAL A 91 0.05 0.14 -23.41
C VAL A 91 0.21 1.62 -23.09
N THR A 92 1.18 2.27 -23.73
CA THR A 92 1.36 3.72 -23.69
C THR A 92 0.07 4.41 -24.17
N PRO A 93 -0.60 5.26 -23.37
CA PRO A 93 -1.70 6.04 -23.89
C PRO A 93 -1.10 7.15 -24.77
N LYS A 94 -1.22 7.02 -26.09
CA LYS A 94 -1.04 8.16 -27.01
C LYS A 94 -2.15 9.16 -26.72
N ASN A 95 -1.83 10.23 -25.99
CA ASN A 95 -2.70 11.40 -25.94
C ASN A 95 -2.10 12.49 -26.84
N GLU A 96 -2.60 12.56 -28.07
CA GLU A 96 -2.43 13.69 -28.97
C GLU A 96 -3.18 14.88 -28.39
N VAL A 97 -2.44 15.84 -27.80
CA VAL A 97 -3.03 17.09 -27.33
C VAL A 97 -3.31 17.98 -28.55
N SER A 98 -4.56 17.91 -29.01
CA SER A 98 -5.14 18.84 -29.97
C SER A 98 -5.25 20.23 -29.34
N THR A 99 -4.24 21.08 -29.54
CA THR A 99 -4.33 22.50 -29.21
C THR A 99 -5.08 23.23 -30.32
N LYS A 100 -6.41 23.18 -30.29
CA LYS A 100 -7.23 24.25 -30.85
C LYS A 100 -7.88 24.99 -29.70
N SER A 101 -7.31 26.15 -29.38
CA SER A 101 -7.97 27.16 -28.57
C SER A 101 -7.91 28.51 -29.30
N PRO A 102 -8.95 29.36 -29.17
CA PRO A 102 -9.45 30.10 -30.33
C PRO A 102 -9.32 31.63 -30.20
N THR A 103 -9.59 32.28 -31.34
CA THR A 103 -10.19 33.63 -31.46
C THR A 103 -9.33 34.88 -31.24
N ARG A 104 -8.90 35.45 -32.38
CA ARG A 104 -9.16 36.83 -32.84
C ARG A 104 -9.05 37.96 -31.79
N ARG A 105 -7.87 38.59 -31.76
CA ARG A 105 -7.63 39.94 -31.23
C ARG A 105 -8.37 40.95 -32.13
N ILE A 106 -9.56 41.36 -31.72
CA ILE A 106 -10.26 42.52 -32.27
C ILE A 106 -9.73 43.73 -31.51
N GLY A 107 -9.19 44.71 -32.22
CA GLY A 107 -8.79 46.00 -31.66
C GLY A 107 -9.94 47.01 -31.63
N CYS A 108 -9.85 47.98 -30.72
CA CYS A 108 -10.39 49.35 -30.72
C CYS A 108 -9.63 50.08 -29.58
N SER A 109 -8.80 51.10 -29.83
CA SER A 109 -9.16 52.53 -29.90
C SER A 109 -9.99 52.96 -28.70
N TRP A 110 -9.43 53.80 -27.81
CA TRP A 110 -9.84 55.18 -27.46
C TRP A 110 -8.83 55.75 -26.46
#